data_AF-A0A9W7YHL1-F1
#
_entry.id   AF-A0A9W7YHL1-F1
#
_cell.length_a   1.000
_cell.length_b   1.000
_cell.length_c   1.000
_cell.angle_alpha   90.00
_cell.angle_beta   90.00
_cell.angle_gamma   90.00
#
_symmetry.space_group_name_H-M   'P 1'
#
loop_
_entity.id
_entity.type
_entity.pdbx_description
1 polymer ?
#
loop_
_entity_poly.entity_id
_entity_poly.type
_entity_poly.pdbx_seq_one_letter_code
_entity_poly.pdbx_strand_id
1 'polypeptide(L)'
;LHYEMKQRVPQNVPSYALYWFDGSTHMFVCLCPSSSSVWECMVYSTFQHGFTECVHDLGIEFDIRMEVDDPEELSAEALESEVSSRLVKPVVAQPKFKHLISPNHQPRTTPS
;
A
#
# COMPACT_ATOMS: atom_id res chain seq x y z
N LEU A 1 -16.32 -1.34 16.47
CA LEU A 1 -15.47 -0.15 16.73
C LEU A 1 -14.79 0.38 15.45
N HIS A 2 -14.87 -0.32 14.30
CA HIS A 2 -14.20 0.10 13.05
C HIS A 2 -14.92 1.19 12.24
N TYR A 3 -16.15 1.55 12.61
CA TYR A 3 -17.00 2.49 11.86
C TYR A 3 -16.47 3.95 11.85
N GLU A 4 -15.56 4.30 12.74
CA GLU A 4 -15.16 5.69 12.95
C GLU A 4 -14.06 6.19 12.00
N MET A 5 -13.32 5.31 11.32
CA MET A 5 -12.17 5.72 10.49
C MET A 5 -12.60 6.68 9.37
N LYS A 6 -13.62 6.30 8.60
CA LYS A 6 -14.16 7.09 7.50
C LYS A 6 -14.63 8.49 7.93
N GLN A 7 -15.10 8.64 9.17
CA GLN A 7 -15.59 9.91 9.70
C GLN A 7 -14.45 10.86 10.14
N ARG A 8 -13.25 10.31 10.36
CA ARG A 8 -12.09 11.06 10.85
C ARG A 8 -11.12 11.47 9.74
N VAL A 9 -11.24 10.88 8.56
CA VAL A 9 -10.42 11.26 7.39
C VAL A 9 -11.09 12.35 6.57
N PRO A 10 -10.32 13.32 6.04
CA PRO A 10 -10.83 14.26 5.06
C PRO A 10 -11.33 13.54 3.80
N GLN A 11 -12.54 13.85 3.34
CA GLN A 11 -13.14 13.18 2.18
C GLN A 11 -12.87 13.89 0.84
N ASN A 12 -12.41 15.14 0.89
CA ASN A 12 -12.28 16.00 -0.30
C ASN A 12 -10.84 16.37 -0.64
N VAL A 13 -9.87 15.88 0.13
CA VAL A 13 -8.44 16.17 -0.07
C VAL A 13 -7.63 14.90 0.21
N PRO A 14 -6.45 14.73 -0.42
CA PRO A 14 -5.62 13.59 -0.13
C PRO A 14 -5.13 13.62 1.32
N SER A 15 -5.01 12.46 1.94
CA SER A 15 -4.59 12.33 3.32
C SER A 15 -3.93 10.98 3.58
N TYR A 16 -3.03 10.95 4.57
CA TYR A 16 -2.58 9.71 5.17
C TYR A 16 -3.34 9.46 6.46
N ALA A 17 -3.72 8.22 6.68
CA ALA A 17 -4.27 7.76 7.95
C ALA A 17 -3.45 6.60 8.50
N LEU A 18 -3.09 6.69 9.78
CA LEU A 18 -2.51 5.59 10.54
C LEU A 18 -3.63 5.04 11.41
N TYR A 19 -3.95 3.76 11.23
CA TYR A 19 -5.11 3.15 11.84
C TYR A 19 -4.72 1.88 12.59
N TRP A 20 -5.02 1.85 13.88
CA TRP A 20 -4.88 0.66 14.71
C TRP A 20 -6.19 -0.11 14.58
N PHE A 21 -6.17 -1.13 13.72
CA PHE A 21 -7.36 -1.94 13.46
C PHE A 21 -7.76 -2.70 14.72
N ASP A 22 -6.80 -3.35 15.34
CA ASP A 22 -6.91 -3.95 16.68
C ASP A 22 -5.66 -3.62 17.51
N GLY A 23 -5.46 -4.31 18.64
CA GLY A 23 -4.30 -4.07 19.51
C GLY A 23 -2.95 -4.54 18.96
N SER A 24 -2.94 -5.21 17.81
CA SER A 24 -1.75 -5.81 17.19
C SER A 24 -1.56 -5.46 15.71
N THR A 25 -2.63 -5.10 15.01
CA THR A 25 -2.63 -4.87 13.57
C THR A 25 -2.64 -3.37 13.27
N HIS A 26 -1.56 -2.89 12.67
CA HIS A 26 -1.39 -1.50 12.25
C HIS A 26 -1.57 -1.37 10.74
N MET A 27 -2.39 -0.41 10.33
CA MET A 27 -2.68 -0.12 8.94
C MET A 27 -2.21 1.29 8.57
N PHE A 28 -1.57 1.41 7.42
CA PHE A 28 -1.34 2.67 6.75
C PHE A 28 -2.30 2.80 5.57
N VAL A 29 -2.98 3.93 5.48
CA VAL A 29 -3.91 4.22 4.39
C VAL A 29 -3.54 5.53 3.72
N CYS A 30 -3.29 5.48 2.42
CA CYS A 30 -3.15 6.66 1.56
C CYS A 30 -4.47 6.88 0.82
N LEU A 31 -5.26 7.85 1.27
CA LEU A 31 -6.51 8.25 0.63
C LEU A 31 -6.23 9.40 -0.34
N CYS A 32 -6.53 9.20 -1.61
CA CYS A 32 -6.39 10.18 -2.68
C CYS A 32 -7.74 10.34 -3.39
N PRO A 33 -8.70 11.10 -2.84
CA PRO A 33 -10.05 11.21 -3.40
C PRO A 33 -10.00 11.65 -4.87
N SER A 34 -10.78 11.00 -5.73
CA SER A 34 -10.87 11.33 -7.16
C SER A 34 -11.27 12.79 -7.47
N SER A 35 -11.86 13.49 -6.49
CA SER A 35 -12.17 14.92 -6.54
C SER A 35 -10.95 15.84 -6.37
N SER A 36 -9.82 15.31 -5.90
CA SER A 36 -8.57 16.03 -5.70
C SER A 36 -7.83 16.25 -7.03
N SER A 37 -6.94 17.24 -7.08
CA SER A 37 -6.15 17.44 -8.29
C SER A 37 -5.13 16.30 -8.50
N VAL A 38 -4.86 15.98 -9.77
CA VAL A 38 -3.85 14.96 -10.13
C VAL A 38 -2.49 15.25 -9.49
N TRP A 39 -2.12 16.53 -9.39
CA TRP A 39 -0.86 16.94 -8.78
C TRP A 39 -0.83 16.64 -7.27
N GLU A 40 -1.91 16.92 -6.53
CA GLU A 40 -1.97 16.59 -5.10
C GLU A 40 -1.89 15.08 -4.88
N CYS A 41 -2.66 14.29 -5.62
CA CYS A 41 -2.61 12.83 -5.53
C CYS A 41 -1.20 12.31 -5.82
N MET A 42 -0.53 12.84 -6.86
CA MET A 42 0.85 12.48 -7.19
C MET A 42 1.82 12.76 -6.04
N VAL A 43 1.71 13.94 -5.41
CA VAL A 43 2.56 14.30 -4.26
C VAL A 43 2.38 13.28 -3.14
N TYR A 44 1.14 12.96 -2.77
CA TYR A 44 0.86 11.97 -1.71
C TYR A 44 1.35 10.57 -2.08
N SER A 45 1.05 10.07 -3.29
CA SER A 45 1.54 8.76 -3.73
C SER A 45 3.07 8.68 -3.82
N THR A 46 3.76 9.80 -4.09
CA THR A 46 5.23 9.84 -4.15
C THR A 46 5.87 9.82 -2.76
N PHE A 47 5.35 10.58 -1.82
CA PHE A 47 5.96 10.74 -0.50
C PHE A 47 5.52 9.68 0.53
N GLN A 48 4.52 8.84 0.21
CA GLN A 48 4.03 7.82 1.14
C GLN A 48 5.15 6.88 1.65
N HIS A 49 6.12 6.53 0.80
CA HIS A 49 7.20 5.63 1.19
C HIS A 49 8.08 6.24 2.28
N GLY A 50 8.62 7.44 2.02
CA GLY A 50 9.43 8.16 3.00
C GLY A 50 8.65 8.49 4.27
N PHE A 51 7.35 8.78 4.17
CA PHE A 51 6.49 8.92 5.33
C PHE A 51 6.43 7.63 6.16
N THR A 52 6.21 6.47 5.52
CA THR A 52 6.19 5.18 6.23
C THR A 52 7.54 4.80 6.84
N GLU A 53 8.66 5.19 6.23
CA GLU A 53 10.00 5.00 6.80
C GLU A 53 10.20 5.87 8.05
N CYS A 54 9.82 7.15 8.01
CA CYS A 54 9.87 8.01 9.20
C CYS A 54 9.04 7.45 10.36
N VAL A 55 7.87 6.86 10.07
CA VAL A 55 7.02 6.24 11.09
C VAL A 55 7.63 4.93 11.62
N HIS A 56 8.27 4.15 10.75
CA HIS A 56 9.02 2.97 11.15
C HIS A 56 10.17 3.32 12.09
N ASP A 57 10.90 4.40 11.84
CA ASP A 57 11.98 4.88 12.70
C ASP A 57 11.49 5.33 14.10
N LEU A 58 10.19 5.62 14.24
CA LEU A 58 9.53 5.86 15.52
C LEU A 58 9.06 4.57 16.23
N GLY A 59 9.35 3.40 15.66
CA GLY A 59 9.02 2.09 16.21
C GLY A 59 7.61 1.59 15.87
N ILE A 60 6.97 2.16 14.84
CA ILE A 60 5.64 1.73 14.37
C ILE A 60 5.81 1.01 13.04
N GLU A 61 5.60 -0.30 13.05
CA GLU A 61 5.56 -1.13 11.84
C GLU A 61 4.11 -1.29 11.36
N PHE A 62 3.88 -1.11 10.05
CA PHE A 62 2.57 -1.32 9.42
C PHE A 62 2.47 -2.72 8.82
N ASP A 63 1.51 -3.50 9.30
CA ASP A 63 1.18 -4.82 8.76
C ASP A 63 0.49 -4.73 7.39
N ILE A 64 -0.30 -3.67 7.20
CA ILE A 64 -1.14 -3.48 6.02
C ILE A 64 -0.95 -2.07 5.47
N ARG A 65 -0.85 -1.98 4.14
CA ARG A 65 -0.80 -0.72 3.40
C ARG A 65 -1.91 -0.73 2.35
N MET A 66 -2.79 0.26 2.40
CA MET A 66 -3.89 0.45 1.46
C MET A 66 -3.74 1.80 0.75
N GLU A 67 -4.01 1.79 -0.55
CA GLU A 67 -4.21 2.99 -1.35
C GLU A 67 -5.67 3.01 -1.78
N VAL A 68 -6.34 4.14 -1.57
CA VAL A 68 -7.79 4.28 -1.76
C VAL A 68 -8.04 5.59 -2.50
N ASP A 69 -8.91 5.56 -3.52
CA ASP A 69 -9.28 6.75 -4.30
C ASP A 69 -10.74 7.23 -4.07
N ASP A 70 -11.52 6.47 -3.31
CA ASP A 70 -12.86 6.82 -2.85
C ASP A 70 -13.01 6.61 -1.33
N PRO A 71 -13.34 7.65 -0.54
CA PRO A 71 -13.63 7.53 0.88
C PRO A 71 -14.68 6.46 1.24
N GLU A 72 -15.58 6.10 0.33
CA GLU A 72 -16.56 5.03 0.52
C GLU A 72 -15.93 3.64 0.69
N GLU A 73 -14.72 3.43 0.14
CA GLU A 73 -13.99 2.16 0.28
C GLU A 73 -13.45 1.95 1.70
N LEU A 74 -13.43 2.98 2.55
CA LEU A 74 -13.02 2.90 3.96
C LEU A 74 -14.13 2.39 4.88
N SER A 75 -14.96 1.48 4.37
CA SER A 75 -16.00 0.81 5.14
C SER A 75 -15.40 -0.22 6.11
N ALA A 76 -16.12 -0.51 7.21
CA ALA A 76 -15.67 -1.53 8.17
C ALA A 76 -15.48 -2.89 7.51
N GLU A 77 -16.37 -3.27 6.60
CA GLU A 77 -16.31 -4.54 5.86
C GLU A 77 -15.07 -4.62 4.96
N ALA A 78 -14.71 -3.54 4.28
CA ALA A 78 -13.52 -3.48 3.45
C ALA A 78 -12.23 -3.58 4.28
N LEU A 79 -12.16 -2.89 5.42
CA LEU A 79 -11.04 -2.97 6.35
C LEU A 79 -10.88 -4.39 6.91
N GLU A 80 -11.98 -5.01 7.34
CA GLU A 80 -12.00 -6.40 7.81
C GLU A 80 -11.56 -7.40 6.72
N SER A 81 -12.02 -7.19 5.49
CA SER A 81 -11.63 -8.00 4.33
C SER A 81 -10.13 -7.90 4.06
N GLU A 82 -9.58 -6.69 4.12
CA GLU A 82 -8.15 -6.45 3.88
C GLU A 82 -7.27 -7.10 4.94
N VAL A 83 -7.68 -6.99 6.21
CA VAL A 83 -6.99 -7.64 7.33
C VAL A 83 -7.01 -9.16 7.17
N SER A 84 -8.18 -9.72 6.85
CA SER A 84 -8.34 -11.15 6.64
C SER A 84 -7.49 -11.64 5.46
N SER A 85 -7.49 -10.93 4.34
CA SER A 85 -6.79 -11.36 3.12
C SER A 85 -5.26 -11.32 3.26
N ARG A 86 -4.72 -10.36 3.99
CA ARG A 86 -3.26 -10.17 4.12
C ARG A 86 -2.63 -10.93 5.28
N LEU A 87 -3.37 -11.12 6.38
CA LEU A 87 -2.86 -11.89 7.52
C LEU A 87 -3.08 -13.40 7.35
N VAL A 88 -4.11 -13.82 6.60
CA VAL A 88 -4.31 -15.22 6.22
C VAL A 88 -3.60 -15.50 4.90
N LYS A 89 -2.28 -15.70 4.93
CA LYS A 89 -1.54 -16.13 3.72
C LYS A 89 -2.15 -17.43 3.17
N PRO A 90 -2.67 -17.48 1.93
CA PRO A 90 -2.86 -18.76 1.29
C PRO A 90 -1.47 -19.34 0.99
N VAL A 91 -1.20 -20.56 1.46
CA VAL A 91 -0.09 -21.39 1.00
C VAL A 91 -0.37 -21.78 -0.47
N VAL A 92 -0.22 -20.83 -1.38
CA VAL A 92 -0.21 -21.11 -2.82
C VAL A 92 1.10 -20.56 -3.32
N ALA A 93 2.06 -21.47 -3.50
CA ALA A 93 3.34 -21.20 -4.11
C ALA A 93 3.10 -20.56 -5.48
N GLN A 94 3.44 -19.28 -5.62
CA GLN A 94 3.42 -18.62 -6.91
C GLN A 94 4.46 -19.28 -7.83
N PRO A 95 4.08 -19.70 -9.06
CA PRO A 95 5.04 -20.20 -10.02
C PRO A 95 6.02 -19.08 -10.40
N LYS A 96 7.32 -19.30 -10.17
CA LYS A 96 8.40 -18.41 -10.60
C LYS A 96 8.31 -18.16 -12.10
N PHE A 97 8.00 -16.93 -12.50
CA PHE A 97 8.07 -16.50 -13.88
C PHE A 97 9.54 -16.57 -14.34
N LYS A 98 9.82 -17.44 -15.32
CA LYS A 98 11.16 -17.54 -15.91
C LYS A 98 11.34 -16.36 -16.86
N HIS A 99 12.36 -15.53 -16.61
CA HIS A 99 12.75 -14.50 -17.58
C HIS A 99 13.07 -15.15 -18.93
N LEU A 100 12.46 -14.62 -20.00
CA LEU A 100 12.86 -14.95 -21.37
C LEU A 100 14.26 -14.37 -21.61
N ILE A 101 15.20 -15.23 -21.99
CA ILE A 101 16.56 -14.83 -22.38
C ILE A 101 16.43 -13.96 -23.63
N SER A 102 16.92 -12.71 -23.58
CA SER A 102 16.95 -11.83 -24.77
C SER A 102 17.83 -12.47 -25.86
N PRO A 103 17.39 -12.51 -27.13
CA PRO A 103 18.03 -13.31 -28.18
C PRO A 103 19.35 -12.73 -28.72
N ASN A 104 20.11 -11.95 -27.94
CA ASN A 104 21.32 -11.30 -28.44
C ASN A 104 22.53 -11.36 -27.49
N HIS A 105 22.71 -12.49 -26.82
CA HIS A 105 23.94 -12.75 -26.07
C HIS A 105 24.93 -13.52 -26.94
N GLN A 106 25.62 -12.84 -27.87
CA GLN A 106 26.83 -13.42 -28.46
C GLN A 106 27.98 -13.30 -27.45
N PRO A 107 28.66 -14.39 -27.07
CA PRO A 107 29.86 -14.30 -26.25
C PRO A 107 30.98 -13.64 -27.06
N ARG A 108 31.48 -12.50 -26.58
CA ARG A 108 32.66 -11.82 -27.13
C ARG A 108 33.88 -12.71 -26.89
N THR A 109 34.38 -13.36 -27.94
CA THR A 109 35.70 -13.98 -27.94
C THR A 109 36.77 -12.90 -28.10
N THR A 110 37.65 -12.75 -27.13
CA THR A 110 38.88 -11.96 -27.24
C THR A 110 39.98 -12.84 -27.84
N PRO A 111 40.69 -12.43 -28.91
CA PRO A 111 41.88 -13.12 -29.36
C PRO A 111 43.10 -12.72 -28.51
N SER A 112 44.03 -13.67 -28.41
CA SER A 112 45.29 -13.66 -27.65
C SER A 112 46.28 -12.56 -28.04
#